data_AF-A0A7K1CAR5-F1
#
_entry.id   AF-A0A7K1CAR5-F1
#
_cell.length_a   1.000
_cell.length_b   1.000
_cell.length_c   1.000
_cell.angle_alpha   90.00
_cell.angle_beta   90.00
_cell.angle_gamma   90.00
#
_symmetry.space_group_name_H-M   'P 1'
#
loop_
_entity.id
_entity.type
_entity.pdbx_description
1 polymer ?
#
loop_
_entity_poly.entity_id
_entity_poly.type
_entity_poly.pdbx_seq_one_letter_code
_entity_poly.pdbx_strand_id
1 'polypeptide(L)'
;MDLPTLTVGVDHAEVLLEFARVATSPAGDDDELVRVRTALVEALGESVMVDAAAVVANFEMMTRLAEGTGSVLHNMASVRAGTAVGADGFKHHG
;
A
#
# COMPACT_ATOMS: atom_id res chain seq x y z
N MET A 1 -18.81 11.42 -0.73
CA MET A 1 -18.18 10.90 0.51
C MET A 1 -16.92 11.71 0.68
N ASP A 2 -16.94 12.66 1.61
CA ASP A 2 -15.84 13.60 1.85
C ASP A 2 -14.94 12.95 2.92
N LEU A 3 -13.78 12.44 2.49
CA LEU A 3 -12.82 11.83 3.40
C LEU A 3 -12.01 12.98 4.01
N PRO A 4 -12.20 13.33 5.30
CA PRO A 4 -11.39 14.35 5.94
C PRO A 4 -9.92 13.95 5.75
N THR A 5 -9.16 14.88 5.18
CA THR A 5 -7.71 14.80 4.99
C THR A 5 -7.12 14.14 6.23
N LEU A 6 -6.55 12.94 6.07
CA LEU A 6 -5.92 12.15 7.13
C LEU A 6 -4.73 12.94 7.67
N THR A 7 -4.98 13.97 8.48
CA THR A 7 -3.97 14.61 9.32
C THR A 7 -3.78 13.73 10.56
N VAL A 8 -3.43 12.45 10.36
CA VAL A 8 -2.68 11.72 11.38
C VAL A 8 -1.38 12.50 11.47
N GLY A 9 -1.02 13.01 12.65
CA GLY A 9 0.09 13.95 12.89
C GLY A 9 1.48 13.42 12.53
N VAL A 10 1.68 13.12 11.25
CA VAL A 10 2.91 12.72 10.62
C VAL A 10 3.44 13.97 9.94
N ASP A 11 4.54 14.50 10.46
CA ASP A 11 5.21 15.62 9.84
C ASP A 11 5.52 15.28 8.38
N HIS A 12 5.34 16.26 7.48
CA HIS A 12 5.63 16.11 6.05
C HIS A 12 4.78 15.03 5.32
N ALA A 13 3.62 14.64 5.87
CA ALA A 13 2.74 13.64 5.25
C ALA A 13 2.36 13.96 3.80
N GLU A 14 2.14 15.25 3.48
CA GLU A 14 1.75 15.67 2.13
C GLU A 14 2.83 15.34 1.09
N VAL A 15 4.08 15.73 1.33
CA VAL A 15 5.19 15.48 0.38
C VAL A 15 5.53 13.99 0.30
N LEU A 16 5.39 13.23 1.39
CA LEU A 16 5.56 11.78 1.39
C LEU A 16 4.47 11.09 0.56
N LEU A 17 3.21 11.52 0.69
CA LEU A 17 2.08 10.95 -0.05
C LEU A 17 2.16 11.32 -1.54
N GLU A 18 2.56 12.55 -1.86
CA GLU A 18 2.76 13.00 -3.23
C GLU A 18 3.86 12.19 -3.93
N PHE A 19 5.01 12.01 -3.25
CA PHE A 19 6.09 11.15 -3.75
C PHE A 19 5.61 9.72 -4.02
N ALA A 20 4.93 9.10 -3.05
CA ALA A 20 4.41 7.74 -3.20
C ALA A 20 3.39 7.64 -4.35
N ARG A 21 2.47 8.60 -4.49
CA ARG A 21 1.47 8.64 -5.57
C ARG A 21 2.13 8.68 -6.95
N VAL A 22 3.13 9.54 -7.13
CA VAL A 22 3.81 9.70 -8.43
C VAL A 22 4.69 8.49 -8.73
N ALA A 23 5.45 8.00 -7.74
CA ALA A 23 6.33 6.83 -7.89
C ALA A 23 5.58 5.53 -8.23
N THR A 24 4.30 5.44 -7.86
CA THR A 24 3.42 4.28 -8.14
C THR A 24 2.48 4.52 -9.32
N SER A 25 2.57 5.67 -10.00
CA SER A 25 1.68 6.02 -11.10
C SER A 25 1.87 5.08 -12.30
N PRO A 26 0.82 4.38 -12.77
CA PRO A 26 0.92 3.49 -13.94
C PRO A 26 1.25 4.22 -15.24
N ALA A 27 0.96 5.52 -15.31
CA ALA A 27 1.21 6.33 -16.50
C ALA A 27 2.71 6.60 -16.73
N GLY A 28 3.50 6.65 -15.65
CA GLY A 28 4.92 7.01 -15.68
C GLY A 28 5.15 8.43 -16.20
N ASP A 29 5.56 9.34 -15.31
CA ASP A 29 6.01 10.68 -15.70
C ASP A 29 7.35 10.96 -15.00
N ASP A 30 8.44 10.86 -15.77
CA ASP A 30 9.80 11.03 -15.25
C ASP A 30 10.05 12.47 -14.77
N ASP A 31 9.45 13.47 -15.41
CA ASP A 31 9.60 14.87 -15.01
C ASP A 31 8.85 15.12 -13.70
N GLU A 32 7.65 14.56 -13.55
CA GLU A 32 6.91 14.61 -12.29
C GLU A 32 7.66 13.86 -11.18
N LEU A 33 8.22 12.70 -11.47
CA LEU A 33 9.01 11.91 -10.52
C LEU A 33 10.25 12.66 -10.04
N VAL A 34 10.97 13.34 -10.96
CA VAL A 34 12.10 14.19 -10.61
C VAL A 34 11.67 15.34 -9.71
N ARG A 35 10.56 16.02 -10.03
CA ARG A 35 10.04 17.14 -9.22
C ARG A 35 9.73 16.70 -7.78
N VAL A 36 8.95 15.64 -7.61
CA VAL A 36 8.54 15.19 -6.26
C VAL A 36 9.71 14.59 -5.47
N ARG A 37 10.67 13.93 -6.13
CA ARG A 37 11.90 13.48 -5.48
C ARG A 37 12.70 14.66 -4.95
N THR A 38 12.88 15.71 -5.75
CA THR A 38 13.60 16.93 -5.32
C THR A 38 12.89 17.58 -4.15
N ALA A 39 11.56 17.75 -4.21
CA ALA A 39 10.78 18.32 -3.10
C ALA A 39 10.93 17.51 -1.81
N LEU A 40 10.94 16.18 -1.90
CA LEU A 40 11.13 15.30 -0.74
C LEU A 40 12.54 15.42 -0.15
N VAL A 41 13.58 15.50 -1.00
CA VAL A 41 14.97 15.73 -0.56
C VAL A 41 15.13 17.09 0.11
N GLU A 42 14.51 18.14 -0.42
CA GLU A 42 14.56 19.49 0.16
C GLU A 42 13.88 19.55 1.54
N ALA A 43 12.78 18.82 1.72
CA ALA A 43 12.04 18.80 2.98
C ALA A 43 12.67 17.90 4.06
N LEU A 44 13.17 16.72 3.67
CA LEU A 44 13.51 15.63 4.61
C LEU A 44 14.93 15.06 4.43
N GLY A 45 15.64 15.46 3.37
CA GLY A 45 16.98 14.98 3.07
C GLY A 45 17.01 13.68 2.25
N GLU A 46 18.17 13.41 1.66
CA GLU A 46 18.36 12.29 0.73
C GLU A 46 18.17 10.92 1.40
N SER A 47 18.64 10.74 2.63
CA SER A 47 18.47 9.47 3.36
C SER A 47 17.00 9.08 3.53
N VAL A 48 16.16 10.05 3.91
CA VAL A 48 14.72 9.80 4.11
C VAL A 48 14.01 9.55 2.78
N MET A 49 14.43 10.23 1.71
CA MET A 49 13.91 9.97 0.37
C MET A 49 14.21 8.53 -0.08
N VAL A 50 15.43 8.04 0.18
CA VAL A 50 15.81 6.64 -0.14
C VAL A 50 14.97 5.64 0.66
N ASP A 51 14.76 5.89 1.95
CA ASP A 51 13.92 5.04 2.80
C ASP A 51 12.46 5.03 2.32
N ALA A 52 11.92 6.20 1.96
CA ALA A 52 10.58 6.32 1.40
C ALA A 52 10.45 5.54 0.07
N ALA A 53 11.44 5.64 -0.81
CA ALA A 53 11.48 4.87 -2.05
C ALA A 53 11.54 3.36 -1.80
N ALA A 54 12.32 2.92 -0.80
CA ALA A 54 12.39 1.51 -0.40
C ALA A 54 11.03 1.00 0.12
N VAL A 55 10.32 1.81 0.91
CA VAL A 55 8.96 1.49 1.39
C VAL A 55 7.98 1.37 0.22
N VAL A 56 7.99 2.34 -0.70
CA VAL A 56 7.15 2.29 -1.92
C VAL A 56 7.43 1.01 -2.71
N ALA A 57 8.71 0.71 -2.99
CA ALA A 57 9.10 -0.48 -3.74
C ALA A 57 8.68 -1.79 -3.05
N ASN A 58 8.77 -1.84 -1.71
CA ASN A 58 8.34 -2.99 -0.93
C ASN A 58 6.83 -3.27 -1.07
N PHE A 59 6.00 -2.23 -1.10
CA PHE A 59 4.55 -2.38 -1.28
C PHE A 59 4.15 -2.69 -2.73
N GLU A 60 4.86 -2.11 -3.71
CA GLU A 60 4.67 -2.44 -5.13
C GLU A 60 4.99 -3.92 -5.44
N MET A 61 6.05 -4.47 -4.86
CA MET A 61 6.44 -5.87 -5.05
C MET A 61 5.38 -6.84 -4.48
N MET A 62 4.79 -6.53 -3.32
CA MET A 62 3.74 -7.36 -2.73
C MET A 62 2.40 -7.27 -3.47
N THR A 63 2.09 -6.12 -4.07
CA THR A 63 0.86 -5.94 -4.86
C THR A 63 0.86 -6.84 -6.10
N ARG A 64 2.00 -6.96 -6.80
CA ARG A 64 2.14 -7.88 -7.95
C ARG A 64 2.00 -9.36 -7.56
N LEU A 65 2.44 -9.77 -6.37
CA LEU A 65 2.29 -11.15 -5.89
C LEU A 65 0.83 -11.49 -5.51
N ALA A 66 0.10 -10.51 -4.96
CA ALA A 66 -1.31 -10.65 -4.62
C ALA A 66 -2.22 -10.67 -5.88
N GLU A 67 -1.93 -9.84 -6.88
CA GLU A 67 -2.63 -9.83 -8.16
C GLU A 67 -2.39 -11.13 -8.95
N GLY A 68 -1.17 -11.68 -8.92
CA GLY A 68 -0.81 -12.92 -9.62
C GLY A 68 -1.40 -14.21 -9.02
N THR A 69 -1.91 -14.17 -7.79
CA THR A 69 -2.48 -15.33 -7.08
C THR A 69 -4.00 -15.26 -6.88
N GLY A 70 -4.65 -14.18 -7.33
CA GLY A 70 -6.09 -14.01 -7.17
C GLY A 70 -6.52 -13.79 -5.72
N SER A 71 -5.72 -13.10 -4.91
CA SER A 71 -6.14 -12.66 -3.57
C SER A 71 -7.25 -11.61 -3.72
N VAL A 72 -8.48 -12.10 -3.86
CA VAL A 72 -9.68 -11.28 -3.73
C VAL A 72 -9.65 -10.72 -2.32
N LEU A 73 -9.74 -9.39 -2.19
CA LEU A 73 -10.07 -8.77 -0.90
C LEU A 73 -11.33 -9.48 -0.40
N HIS A 74 -11.17 -10.41 0.54
CA HIS A 74 -12.32 -10.97 1.23
C HIS A 74 -12.96 -9.79 1.94
N ASN A 75 -14.09 -9.33 1.39
CA ASN A 75 -15.01 -8.44 2.07
C ASN A 75 -15.05 -8.87 3.54
N MET A 76 -14.78 -7.96 4.48
CA MET A 76 -14.78 -8.24 5.92
C MET A 76 -16.12 -8.86 6.38
N ALA A 77 -17.20 -8.75 5.59
CA ALA A 77 -18.45 -9.47 5.80
C ALA A 77 -18.37 -11.00 5.52
N SER A 78 -17.45 -11.46 4.67
CA SER A 78 -17.24 -12.88 4.32
C SER A 78 -16.55 -13.68 5.43
N VAL A 79 -15.74 -13.01 6.27
CA VAL A 79 -14.98 -13.67 7.35
C VAL A 79 -15.90 -14.29 8.42
N ARG A 80 -17.17 -13.86 8.51
CA ARG A 80 -18.14 -14.45 9.45
C ARG A 80 -18.79 -15.74 8.94
N ALA A 81 -18.72 -16.05 7.64
CA ALA A 81 -19.30 -17.26 7.08
C ALA A 81 -18.35 -18.48 7.15
N GLY A 82 -17.03 -18.24 7.25
CA GLY A 82 -16.01 -19.29 7.22
C GLY A 82 -15.86 -20.12 8.50
N THR A 83 -16.45 -19.71 9.63
CA THR A 83 -16.32 -20.45 10.90
C THR A 83 -17.34 -21.56 11.09
N ALA A 84 -18.35 -21.68 10.22
CA ALA A 84 -19.36 -22.72 10.31
C ALA A 84 -18.96 -24.02 9.59
N VAL A 85 -18.11 -23.95 8.55
CA VAL A 85 -17.79 -25.11 7.69
C VAL A 85 -16.60 -25.94 8.22
N GLY A 86 -15.80 -25.39 9.15
CA GLY A 86 -14.58 -26.05 9.65
C GLY A 86 -14.78 -27.12 10.72
N ALA A 87 -15.97 -27.23 11.34
CA ALA A 87 -16.18 -28.11 12.49
C ALA A 87 -16.64 -29.54 12.13
N ASP A 88 -17.11 -29.78 10.91
CA ASP A 88 -17.73 -31.06 10.52
C ASP A 88 -16.76 -32.05 9.83
N GLY A 89 -15.54 -31.62 9.52
CA GLY A 89 -14.56 -32.41 8.77
C GLY A 89 -13.77 -33.45 9.56
N PHE A 90 -13.83 -33.46 10.90
CA PHE A 90 -12.92 -34.29 11.73
C PHE A 90 -13.56 -35.60 12.28
N LYS A 91 -14.70 -36.06 11.75
CA LYS A 91 -15.43 -37.21 12.34
C LYS A 91 -15.58 -38.48 11.53
N HIS A 92 -14.77 -38.75 10.51
CA HIS A 92 -14.72 -40.11 9.95
C HIS A 92 -13.33 -40.47 9.43
N HIS A 93 -12.57 -41.22 10.22
CA HIS A 93 -11.76 -42.37 9.79
C HIS A 93 -11.63 -43.28 11.02
N GLY A 94 -12.43 -44.36 11.02
CA GLY A 94 -12.24 -45.54 11.84
C GLY A 94 -11.69 -46.66 10.96
#